data_AF-A0A976KZH7-F1
#
_entry.id   AF-A0A976KZH7-F1
#
_cell.length_a   1.000
_cell.length_b   1.000
_cell.length_c   1.000
_cell.angle_alpha   90.00
_cell.angle_beta   90.00
_cell.angle_gamma   90.00
#
_symmetry.space_group_name_H-M   'P 1'
#
loop_
_entity.id
_entity.type
_entity.pdbx_description
1 polymer ?
#
loop_
_entity_poly.entity_id
_entity_poly.type
_entity_poly.pdbx_seq_one_letter_code
_entity_poly.pdbx_strand_id
1 'polypeptide(L)'
;MESPQNADVLSHRYRWKHRLHSSGVHRGRRPGTRATRARNAGRLDGVAASVPGLLPRHKRSSSNWRRRAGAYGLLTLFACGPTVGPGAAPQPGSSGTTRAAAPSSARQSVSGPVAPPVRGDGTVMAETVLMGTQVTVNVWLADPQAAGAAGAAIHEALAEVARIERIASEWRDESDLSRLNRAAGADPVPVPAELAEILLRARSVSQATHGRFDVTFHAVGRLWQFTHGNRPPLARDIAASIHLVDWRNVHVDPIRGTARLTQPGMQVGLGAIAKGYAVDRASQLLRHRGFGQHIVEAGGDTYVSGAKGNQPWLVGIKSPGQKRTLAALPLENRAIVTSGTYERYFEYEGREYTHILDPRTGWPLERASSPQSVSIVANTATDADAFATAITIMGSQEGMAFVEERTDLEAVIIDSAGRLAVSSGLQPVLRVTPTGR
;
A
#
# COMPACT_ATOMS: atom_id res chain seq x y z
N MET A 1 62.10 -23.03 5.42
CA MET A 1 61.29 -23.19 4.20
C MET A 1 59.84 -23.14 4.66
N GLU A 2 59.35 -21.93 4.91
CA GLU A 2 58.56 -21.10 3.98
C GLU A 2 57.06 -21.44 4.02
N SER A 3 56.31 -20.43 4.45
CA SER A 3 54.86 -20.20 4.28
C SER A 3 54.53 -20.00 2.78
N PRO A 4 53.26 -19.94 2.29
CA PRO A 4 52.26 -18.93 2.70
C PRO A 4 50.78 -19.42 2.81
N GLN A 5 50.03 -18.92 3.82
CA GLN A 5 48.95 -17.90 3.78
C GLN A 5 47.56 -18.39 3.29
N ASN A 6 46.58 -18.51 4.20
CA ASN A 6 45.59 -17.49 4.62
C ASN A 6 44.41 -17.28 3.65
N ALA A 7 43.21 -17.72 4.05
CA ALA A 7 41.97 -16.95 3.90
C ALA A 7 40.93 -17.47 4.89
N ASP A 8 40.40 -16.51 5.63
CA ASP A 8 39.60 -16.59 6.84
C ASP A 8 38.16 -16.13 6.51
N VAL A 9 37.28 -16.12 7.52
CA VAL A 9 36.16 -15.14 7.68
C VAL A 9 34.73 -15.55 7.23
N LEU A 10 33.91 -15.80 8.28
CA LEU A 10 32.51 -15.41 8.54
C LEU A 10 31.32 -16.32 8.15
N SER A 11 30.81 -17.04 9.17
CA SER A 11 29.39 -17.40 9.26
C SER A 11 28.79 -16.84 10.57
N HIS A 12 28.13 -15.68 10.52
CA HIS A 12 27.26 -15.22 11.61
C HIS A 12 25.81 -15.61 11.31
N ARG A 13 25.28 -16.50 12.16
CA ARG A 13 23.91 -17.01 12.12
C ARG A 13 22.95 -16.03 12.82
N TYR A 14 21.86 -15.66 12.16
CA TYR A 14 20.70 -15.02 12.79
C TYR A 14 19.92 -16.03 13.64
N ARG A 15 19.72 -15.74 14.93
CA ARG A 15 18.84 -16.48 15.85
C ARG A 15 17.88 -15.51 16.52
N TRP A 16 16.60 -15.62 16.21
CA TRP A 16 15.52 -14.99 16.98
C TRP A 16 15.29 -15.81 18.28
N LYS A 17 15.48 -15.19 19.44
CA LYS A 17 15.04 -15.72 20.75
C LYS A 17 14.39 -14.59 21.55
N HIS A 18 13.08 -14.62 21.72
CA HIS A 18 12.43 -13.95 22.84
C HIS A 18 12.39 -14.91 24.03
N ARG A 19 13.00 -14.48 25.13
CA ARG A 19 13.06 -15.16 26.42
C ARG A 19 12.02 -14.49 27.33
N LEU A 20 11.02 -15.27 27.74
CA LEU A 20 10.10 -14.94 28.83
C LEU A 20 10.90 -14.76 30.13
N HIS A 21 10.68 -13.65 30.82
CA HIS A 21 11.04 -13.49 32.23
C HIS A 21 9.76 -13.21 33.02
N SER A 22 9.41 -14.13 33.91
CA SER A 22 8.73 -13.75 35.15
C SER A 22 9.27 -14.62 36.29
N SER A 23 9.69 -13.91 37.32
CA SER A 23 10.37 -14.33 38.52
C SER A 23 9.42 -15.09 39.46
N GLY A 24 9.91 -16.11 40.14
CA GLY A 24 9.19 -16.75 41.25
C GLY A 24 9.31 -15.95 42.54
N VAL A 25 8.20 -15.83 43.29
CA VAL A 25 8.21 -15.58 44.75
C VAL A 25 7.07 -16.39 45.41
N HIS A 26 7.40 -16.97 46.56
CA HIS A 26 6.58 -17.82 47.41
C HIS A 26 5.45 -17.10 48.18
N ARG A 27 4.42 -17.92 48.46
CA ARG A 27 3.29 -17.86 49.41
C ARG A 27 3.34 -16.85 50.58
N GLY A 28 2.17 -16.21 50.80
CA GLY A 28 1.67 -15.71 52.10
C GLY A 28 0.14 -15.64 52.10
N ARG A 29 -0.52 -16.16 53.15
CA ARG A 29 -1.98 -16.38 53.29
C ARG A 29 -2.72 -15.19 53.96
N ARG A 30 -3.90 -14.84 53.41
CA ARG A 30 -5.22 -14.47 54.03
C ARG A 30 -5.34 -13.19 54.92
N PRO A 31 -6.56 -12.68 55.26
CA PRO A 31 -7.94 -13.08 54.90
C PRO A 31 -8.94 -11.94 54.51
N GLY A 32 -10.12 -12.34 53.97
CA GLY A 32 -11.44 -11.66 54.11
C GLY A 32 -11.67 -10.45 53.20
N THR A 33 -12.73 -10.33 52.40
CA THR A 33 -14.14 -10.39 52.79
C THR A 33 -15.04 -10.75 51.59
N ARG A 34 -16.15 -11.44 51.88
CA ARG A 34 -17.26 -11.71 50.96
C ARG A 34 -18.04 -10.42 50.68
N ALA A 35 -18.46 -10.23 49.43
CA ALA A 35 -19.71 -9.54 49.12
C ALA A 35 -20.33 -10.13 47.84
N THR A 36 -21.43 -10.86 48.04
CA THR A 36 -22.41 -11.26 47.03
C THR A 36 -23.29 -10.08 46.63
N ARG A 37 -23.55 -9.93 45.32
CA ARG A 37 -24.79 -9.44 44.67
C ARG A 37 -24.47 -9.28 43.18
N ALA A 38 -25.36 -9.35 42.21
CA ALA A 38 -26.68 -9.93 42.03
C ALA A 38 -27.01 -9.55 40.58
N ARG A 39 -27.48 -10.51 39.77
CA ARG A 39 -28.03 -10.19 38.44
C ARG A 39 -29.27 -9.32 38.64
N ASN A 40 -29.41 -8.26 37.86
CA ASN A 40 -30.72 -7.70 37.57
C ASN A 40 -30.79 -7.28 36.10
N ALA A 41 -31.74 -7.91 35.41
CA ALA A 41 -32.27 -7.47 34.13
C ALA A 41 -33.10 -6.20 34.36
N GLY A 42 -32.91 -5.20 33.51
CA GLY A 42 -33.63 -3.93 33.54
C GLY A 42 -33.87 -3.44 32.12
N ARG A 43 -35.08 -3.69 31.65
CA ARG A 43 -35.71 -3.20 30.43
C ARG A 43 -35.88 -1.68 30.54
N LEU A 44 -35.53 -0.91 29.51
CA LEU A 44 -35.98 0.48 29.36
C LEU A 44 -36.41 0.74 27.90
N ASP A 45 -37.71 1.00 27.76
CA ASP A 45 -38.39 1.53 26.59
C ASP A 45 -38.35 3.08 26.59
N GLY A 46 -38.34 3.67 25.39
CA GLY A 46 -38.72 5.07 25.09
C GLY A 46 -37.69 6.14 25.49
N VAL A 47 -37.33 7.12 24.67
CA VAL A 47 -38.22 8.09 24.00
C VAL A 47 -37.56 8.61 22.72
N ALA A 48 -38.26 8.47 21.59
CA ALA A 48 -37.97 9.15 20.35
C ALA A 48 -38.60 10.56 20.38
N ALA A 49 -37.84 11.59 20.04
CA ALA A 49 -38.34 12.94 19.84
C ALA A 49 -38.39 13.25 18.33
N SER A 50 -39.61 13.40 17.82
CA SER A 50 -39.96 13.84 16.47
C SER A 50 -40.37 15.32 16.48
N VAL A 51 -39.91 16.12 15.49
CA VAL A 51 -40.44 17.46 15.15
C VAL A 51 -40.40 17.65 13.61
N PRO A 52 -41.37 18.36 12.99
CA PRO A 52 -41.95 17.95 11.70
C PRO A 52 -41.58 18.81 10.46
N GLY A 53 -41.74 18.18 9.30
CA GLY A 53 -42.51 18.68 8.15
C GLY A 53 -41.95 19.82 7.29
N LEU A 54 -41.59 19.51 6.04
CA LEU A 54 -41.92 20.33 4.85
C LEU A 54 -41.72 19.51 3.56
N LEU A 55 -42.81 19.30 2.82
CA LEU A 55 -42.86 18.77 1.45
C LEU A 55 -42.35 19.84 0.46
N PRO A 56 -41.91 19.43 -0.73
CA PRO A 56 -42.81 19.62 -1.88
C PRO A 56 -42.88 18.43 -2.85
N ARG A 57 -44.09 18.29 -3.42
CA ARG A 57 -44.42 17.50 -4.61
C ARG A 57 -43.73 18.10 -5.86
N HIS A 58 -43.24 17.26 -6.78
CA HIS A 58 -43.84 17.14 -8.11
C HIS A 58 -43.23 16.06 -9.02
N LYS A 59 -44.17 15.37 -9.70
CA LYS A 59 -44.17 14.84 -11.08
C LYS A 59 -43.27 13.66 -11.45
N ARG A 60 -43.94 12.50 -11.45
CA ARG A 60 -43.80 11.43 -12.44
C ARG A 60 -43.79 12.00 -13.87
N SER A 61 -42.86 11.52 -14.69
CA SER A 61 -42.98 11.52 -16.14
C SER A 61 -42.58 10.14 -16.66
N SER A 62 -43.56 9.44 -17.21
CA SER A 62 -43.41 8.25 -18.01
C SER A 62 -43.16 8.65 -19.47
N SER A 63 -42.13 8.11 -20.12
CA SER A 63 -42.07 8.09 -21.58
C SER A 63 -41.50 6.77 -22.09
N ASN A 64 -42.40 6.03 -22.74
CA ASN A 64 -42.12 4.91 -23.61
C ASN A 64 -41.28 5.38 -24.81
N TRP A 65 -40.20 4.68 -25.15
CA TRP A 65 -39.70 4.66 -26.52
C TRP A 65 -39.46 3.24 -26.99
N ARG A 66 -40.27 2.88 -28.00
CA ARG A 66 -40.17 1.64 -28.77
C ARG A 66 -39.10 1.81 -29.85
N ARG A 67 -38.33 0.75 -30.04
CA ARG A 67 -37.81 0.15 -31.29
C ARG A 67 -37.75 1.07 -32.52
N ARG A 68 -36.54 1.18 -33.10
CA ARG A 68 -36.35 0.98 -34.53
C ARG A 68 -35.10 0.14 -34.79
N ALA A 69 -35.35 -1.00 -35.43
CA ALA A 69 -34.37 -1.79 -36.15
C ALA A 69 -34.04 -1.10 -37.48
N GLY A 70 -32.81 -1.27 -37.95
CA GLY A 70 -32.35 -0.87 -39.28
C GLY A 70 -31.04 -1.59 -39.57
N ALA A 71 -31.17 -2.74 -40.22
CA ALA A 71 -30.07 -3.55 -40.75
C ALA A 71 -29.64 -3.03 -42.14
N TYR A 72 -28.66 -3.73 -42.72
CA TYR A 72 -28.01 -3.58 -44.04
C TYR A 72 -26.83 -2.58 -44.05
N GLY A 73 -25.64 -2.92 -44.53
CA GLY A 73 -25.17 -4.15 -45.18
C GLY A 73 -23.90 -3.84 -45.98
N LEU A 74 -23.00 -4.83 -46.02
CA LEU A 74 -21.92 -5.10 -46.98
C LEU A 74 -20.84 -4.03 -47.29
N LEU A 75 -19.56 -4.30 -47.01
CA LEU A 75 -18.58 -5.09 -47.80
C LEU A 75 -18.03 -4.32 -49.01
N THR A 76 -16.75 -3.93 -48.96
CA THR A 76 -15.77 -4.19 -50.04
C THR A 76 -14.33 -3.90 -49.60
N LEU A 77 -13.50 -4.93 -49.72
CA LEU A 77 -12.05 -4.90 -49.78
C LEU A 77 -11.63 -4.43 -51.17
N PHE A 78 -10.51 -3.71 -51.28
CA PHE A 78 -9.55 -3.91 -52.38
C PHE A 78 -8.12 -3.60 -51.90
N ALA A 79 -7.22 -4.48 -52.30
CA ALA A 79 -5.80 -4.53 -51.99
C ALA A 79 -4.94 -3.91 -53.12
N CYS A 80 -3.70 -3.55 -52.79
CA CYS A 80 -2.42 -3.82 -53.52
C CYS A 80 -1.40 -2.68 -53.41
N GLY A 81 -0.18 -2.99 -52.92
CA GLY A 81 1.08 -2.25 -53.20
C GLY A 81 1.67 -2.68 -54.55
N PRO A 82 3.01 -2.67 -54.82
CA PRO A 82 4.23 -2.20 -54.11
C PRO A 82 5.03 -1.15 -54.97
N THR A 83 6.21 -0.59 -54.64
CA THR A 83 7.63 -1.09 -54.74
C THR A 83 8.62 0.06 -54.35
N VAL A 84 9.58 -0.11 -53.40
CA VAL A 84 11.05 -0.39 -53.50
C VAL A 84 11.94 0.61 -54.27
N GLY A 85 12.98 1.16 -53.61
CA GLY A 85 14.27 1.58 -54.22
C GLY A 85 15.15 2.57 -53.40
N PRO A 86 16.49 2.38 -53.23
CA PRO A 86 17.28 2.92 -52.10
C PRO A 86 18.49 3.84 -52.45
N GLY A 87 19.17 4.41 -51.44
CA GLY A 87 20.53 5.01 -51.50
C GLY A 87 20.72 6.12 -50.45
N ALA A 88 21.86 6.38 -49.81
CA ALA A 88 23.21 5.82 -49.81
C ALA A 88 23.92 6.33 -48.53
N ALA A 89 24.93 5.60 -48.03
CA ALA A 89 25.81 6.01 -46.94
C ALA A 89 27.03 6.81 -47.44
N PRO A 90 27.73 7.55 -46.56
CA PRO A 90 29.14 7.84 -46.80
C PRO A 90 30.07 7.46 -45.63
N GLN A 91 31.27 6.98 -46.00
CA GLN A 91 32.48 6.77 -45.19
C GLN A 91 33.43 8.00 -45.32
N PRO A 92 34.47 8.13 -44.47
CA PRO A 92 35.07 9.41 -44.11
C PRO A 92 36.31 9.80 -44.94
N GLY A 93 36.52 11.11 -45.07
CA GLY A 93 37.67 11.73 -45.72
C GLY A 93 38.52 12.54 -44.74
N SER A 94 39.83 12.49 -44.97
CA SER A 94 40.94 12.94 -44.13
C SER A 94 41.33 14.41 -44.28
N SER A 95 42.15 14.85 -43.30
CA SER A 95 43.26 15.82 -43.37
C SER A 95 42.95 17.33 -43.30
N GLY A 96 43.65 17.99 -42.36
CA GLY A 96 43.67 19.45 -42.21
C GLY A 96 44.28 19.90 -40.88
N THR A 97 45.60 19.78 -40.74
CA THR A 97 46.42 20.34 -39.66
C THR A 97 46.37 21.87 -39.64
N THR A 98 45.99 22.46 -38.50
CA THR A 98 46.43 23.80 -38.12
C THR A 98 46.71 23.85 -36.62
N ARG A 99 47.97 24.14 -36.30
CA ARG A 99 48.54 24.25 -34.96
C ARG A 99 48.10 25.59 -34.35
N ALA A 100 47.33 25.55 -33.26
CA ALA A 100 47.01 26.72 -32.45
C ALA A 100 47.30 26.41 -30.97
N ALA A 101 47.82 27.42 -30.28
CA ALA A 101 48.49 27.37 -28.99
C ALA A 101 47.66 26.75 -27.84
N ALA A 102 48.35 26.05 -26.95
CA ALA A 102 47.78 25.51 -25.71
C ALA A 102 47.45 26.63 -24.72
N PRO A 103 46.21 26.69 -24.18
CA PRO A 103 45.96 27.34 -22.92
C PRO A 103 46.10 26.34 -21.77
N SER A 104 46.69 26.86 -20.70
CA SER A 104 46.89 26.27 -19.39
C SER A 104 45.63 25.60 -18.81
N SER A 105 45.88 24.58 -18.00
CA SER A 105 44.92 23.79 -17.23
C SER A 105 43.89 24.62 -16.48
N ALA A 106 42.61 24.38 -16.75
CA ALA A 106 41.58 24.46 -15.74
C ALA A 106 41.05 23.04 -15.53
N ARG A 107 41.44 22.41 -14.41
CA ARG A 107 40.72 21.23 -13.92
C ARG A 107 39.28 21.70 -13.72
N GLN A 108 38.37 21.27 -14.60
CA GLN A 108 36.96 21.32 -14.28
C GLN A 108 36.78 20.44 -13.05
N SER A 109 36.64 21.07 -11.90
CA SER A 109 36.10 20.43 -10.72
C SER A 109 34.76 19.85 -11.14
N VAL A 110 34.69 18.54 -11.29
CA VAL A 110 33.43 17.83 -11.30
C VAL A 110 32.82 18.14 -9.95
N SER A 111 31.87 19.09 -9.91
CA SER A 111 31.08 19.36 -8.73
C SER A 111 30.47 18.02 -8.32
N GLY A 112 30.83 17.51 -7.15
CA GLY A 112 30.14 16.37 -6.57
C GLY A 112 28.63 16.65 -6.49
N PRO A 113 27.80 15.62 -6.26
CA PRO A 113 26.36 15.79 -6.15
C PRO A 113 26.04 16.94 -5.19
N VAL A 114 25.39 17.98 -5.72
CA VAL A 114 25.03 19.18 -4.96
C VAL A 114 24.16 18.74 -3.79
N ALA A 115 24.58 19.08 -2.57
CA ALA A 115 23.83 18.74 -1.37
C ALA A 115 22.40 19.30 -1.50
N PRO A 116 21.36 18.50 -1.21
CA PRO A 116 20.00 18.99 -1.34
C PRO A 116 19.75 20.11 -0.33
N PRO A 117 18.94 21.12 -0.70
CA PRO A 117 18.72 22.28 0.16
C PRO A 117 18.01 21.87 1.45
N VAL A 118 18.52 22.36 2.58
CA VAL A 118 17.83 22.25 3.88
C VAL A 118 16.67 23.24 3.89
N ARG A 119 15.48 22.74 4.18
CA ARG A 119 14.24 23.53 4.26
C ARG A 119 14.18 24.33 5.56
N GLY A 120 13.33 25.34 5.60
CA GLY A 120 13.15 26.22 6.77
C GLY A 120 12.68 25.49 8.05
N ASP A 121 12.21 24.25 7.93
CA ASP A 121 11.81 23.40 9.05
C ASP A 121 12.89 22.38 9.47
N GLY A 122 14.12 22.56 8.99
CA GLY A 122 15.27 21.71 9.33
C GLY A 122 15.30 20.37 8.60
N THR A 123 14.53 20.22 7.53
CA THR A 123 14.43 18.95 6.80
C THR A 123 15.09 18.97 5.43
N VAL A 124 15.51 17.81 4.97
CA VAL A 124 15.95 17.53 3.61
C VAL A 124 15.01 16.50 3.02
N MET A 125 14.51 16.75 1.81
CA MET A 125 13.55 15.86 1.17
C MET A 125 13.87 15.67 -0.31
N ALA A 126 13.60 14.46 -0.79
CA ALA A 126 13.46 14.17 -2.22
C ALA A 126 12.12 13.47 -2.49
N GLU A 127 11.71 13.55 -3.74
CA GLU A 127 10.52 12.88 -4.23
C GLU A 127 10.73 12.34 -5.64
N THR A 128 9.99 11.29 -5.98
CA THR A 128 10.02 10.66 -7.31
C THR A 128 8.72 9.88 -7.53
N VAL A 129 8.54 9.31 -8.71
CA VAL A 129 7.41 8.41 -9.02
C VAL A 129 7.93 6.99 -9.11
N LEU A 130 7.45 6.13 -8.21
CA LEU A 130 7.75 4.70 -8.13
C LEU A 130 6.48 3.95 -7.74
N MET A 131 6.39 2.66 -8.08
CA MET A 131 5.21 1.82 -7.77
C MET A 131 3.89 2.43 -8.25
N GLY A 132 3.93 3.22 -9.33
CA GLY A 132 2.77 3.92 -9.89
C GLY A 132 2.23 5.08 -9.05
N THR A 133 3.00 5.62 -8.10
CA THR A 133 2.59 6.73 -7.24
C THR A 133 3.76 7.66 -6.87
N GLN A 134 3.46 8.81 -6.26
CA GLN A 134 4.47 9.69 -5.69
C GLN A 134 5.07 9.04 -4.45
N VAL A 135 6.40 8.93 -4.40
CA VAL A 135 7.16 8.50 -3.24
C VAL A 135 7.96 9.69 -2.72
N THR A 136 7.83 9.98 -1.43
CA THR A 136 8.56 11.07 -0.77
C THR A 136 9.35 10.54 0.41
N VAL A 137 10.56 11.07 0.58
CA VAL A 137 11.40 10.79 1.74
C VAL A 137 11.80 12.12 2.33
N ASN A 138 11.50 12.32 3.60
CA ASN A 138 11.79 13.55 4.33
C ASN A 138 12.59 13.24 5.60
N VAL A 139 13.78 13.79 5.72
CA VAL A 139 14.71 13.55 6.84
C VAL A 139 14.93 14.84 7.60
N TRP A 140 14.74 14.82 8.93
CA TRP A 140 15.09 15.95 9.78
C TRP A 140 16.56 15.89 10.18
N LEU A 141 17.23 17.05 10.18
CA LEU A 141 18.64 17.17 10.50
C LEU A 141 18.85 18.01 11.76
N ALA A 142 19.57 17.45 12.73
CA ALA A 142 20.08 18.22 13.87
C ALA A 142 21.21 19.17 13.45
N ASP A 143 22.03 18.76 12.48
CA ASP A 143 23.13 19.52 11.92
C ASP A 143 22.92 19.72 10.41
N PRO A 144 22.72 20.96 9.93
CA PRO A 144 22.60 21.26 8.51
C PRO A 144 23.79 20.78 7.65
N GLN A 145 24.99 20.62 8.22
CA GLN A 145 26.15 20.10 7.49
C GLN A 145 25.98 18.64 7.05
N ALA A 146 25.09 17.89 7.70
CA ALA A 146 24.77 16.52 7.32
C ALA A 146 23.93 16.41 6.02
N ALA A 147 23.51 17.53 5.42
CA ALA A 147 22.61 17.54 4.25
C ALA A 147 23.11 16.70 3.08
N GLY A 148 24.42 16.72 2.78
CA GLY A 148 25.00 15.90 1.71
C GLY A 148 24.87 14.41 1.98
N ALA A 149 25.18 13.96 3.21
CA ALA A 149 25.04 12.57 3.62
C ALA A 149 23.57 12.12 3.67
N ALA A 150 22.67 13.01 4.11
CA ALA A 150 21.24 12.77 4.11
C ALA A 150 20.70 12.59 2.69
N GLY A 151 21.11 13.45 1.75
CA GLY A 151 20.77 13.32 0.33
C GLY A 151 21.19 11.98 -0.26
N ALA A 152 22.41 11.52 0.05
CA ALA A 152 22.88 10.20 -0.39
C ALA A 152 22.03 9.05 0.19
N ALA A 153 21.72 9.09 1.50
CA ALA A 153 20.88 8.08 2.14
C ALA A 153 19.44 8.09 1.61
N ILE A 154 18.89 9.26 1.28
CA ILE A 154 17.58 9.39 0.63
C ILE A 154 17.58 8.73 -0.75
N HIS A 155 18.62 8.95 -1.57
CA HIS A 155 18.73 8.30 -2.87
C HIS A 155 18.80 6.77 -2.76
N GLU A 156 19.55 6.25 -1.78
CA GLU A 156 19.58 4.81 -1.53
C GLU A 156 18.24 4.26 -1.05
N ALA A 157 17.51 5.00 -0.21
CA ALA A 157 16.18 4.63 0.24
C ALA A 157 15.19 4.56 -0.94
N LEU A 158 15.23 5.54 -1.85
CA LEU A 158 14.43 5.51 -3.09
C LEU A 158 14.84 4.36 -4.02
N ALA A 159 16.13 4.06 -4.11
CA ALA A 159 16.62 2.90 -4.86
C ALA A 159 16.15 1.57 -4.25
N GLU A 160 16.03 1.47 -2.93
CA GLU A 160 15.44 0.31 -2.25
C GLU A 160 13.96 0.14 -2.59
N VAL A 161 13.18 1.23 -2.61
CA VAL A 161 11.77 1.19 -3.08
C VAL A 161 11.70 0.67 -4.52
N ALA A 162 12.54 1.19 -5.42
CA ALA A 162 12.58 0.73 -6.81
C ALA A 162 13.02 -0.74 -6.93
N ARG A 163 13.87 -1.24 -6.03
CA ARG A 163 14.25 -2.66 -5.97
C ARG A 163 13.08 -3.53 -5.53
N ILE A 164 12.32 -3.12 -4.50
CA ILE A 164 11.11 -3.83 -4.07
C ILE A 164 10.05 -3.85 -5.17
N GLU A 165 9.88 -2.75 -5.92
CA GLU A 165 8.99 -2.71 -7.07
C GLU A 165 9.35 -3.78 -8.13
N ARG A 166 10.63 -3.98 -8.42
CA ARG A 166 11.08 -5.04 -9.35
C ARG A 166 10.73 -6.44 -8.87
N ILE A 167 10.63 -6.66 -7.57
CA ILE A 167 10.29 -7.95 -6.98
C ILE A 167 8.77 -8.16 -6.99
N ALA A 168 8.02 -7.15 -6.55
CA ALA A 168 6.61 -7.29 -6.19
C ALA A 168 5.61 -6.77 -7.24
N SER A 169 6.06 -6.17 -8.34
CA SER A 169 5.14 -5.62 -9.35
C SER A 169 4.40 -6.70 -10.12
N GLU A 170 3.07 -6.62 -10.13
CA GLU A 170 2.18 -7.44 -10.97
C GLU A 170 2.07 -6.94 -12.42
N TRP A 171 2.62 -5.76 -12.72
CA TRP A 171 2.55 -5.11 -14.04
C TRP A 171 3.81 -5.31 -14.88
N ARG A 172 4.88 -5.85 -14.28
CA ARG A 172 6.16 -6.08 -14.95
C ARG A 172 6.33 -7.56 -15.20
N ASP A 173 6.46 -7.95 -16.46
CA ASP A 173 6.59 -9.35 -16.84
C ASP A 173 7.86 -10.00 -16.26
N GLU A 174 8.92 -9.22 -16.04
CA GLU A 174 10.19 -9.69 -15.50
C GLU A 174 10.26 -9.72 -13.96
N SER A 175 9.19 -9.33 -13.25
CA SER A 175 9.21 -9.36 -11.78
C SER A 175 9.25 -10.79 -11.22
N ASP A 176 9.76 -10.93 -9.99
CA ASP A 176 9.71 -12.19 -9.24
C ASP A 176 8.26 -12.67 -9.03
N LEU A 177 7.34 -11.74 -8.70
CA LEU A 177 5.92 -12.04 -8.58
C LEU A 177 5.33 -12.57 -9.90
N SER A 178 5.62 -11.94 -11.03
CA SER A 178 5.11 -12.37 -12.34
C SER A 178 5.65 -13.75 -12.73
N ARG A 179 6.91 -14.07 -12.37
CA ARG A 179 7.45 -15.43 -12.53
C ARG A 179 6.68 -16.45 -11.69
N LEU A 180 6.41 -16.15 -10.42
CA LEU A 180 5.61 -17.00 -9.54
C LEU A 180 4.20 -17.22 -10.10
N ASN A 181 3.53 -16.16 -10.57
CA ASN A 181 2.21 -16.22 -11.18
C ASN A 181 2.18 -17.08 -12.45
N ARG A 182 3.21 -17.03 -13.29
CA ARG A 182 3.31 -17.90 -14.49
C ARG A 182 3.53 -19.37 -14.15
N ALA A 183 4.12 -19.66 -12.99
CA ALA A 183 4.37 -21.02 -12.51
C ALA A 183 3.18 -21.62 -11.72
N ALA A 184 2.02 -20.95 -11.69
CA ALA A 184 0.87 -21.43 -10.95
C ALA A 184 0.43 -22.85 -11.40
N GLY A 185 0.24 -23.74 -10.43
CA GLY A 185 -0.07 -25.15 -10.67
C GLY A 185 1.13 -26.06 -10.92
N ALA A 186 2.34 -25.50 -11.10
CA ALA A 186 3.58 -26.26 -11.25
C ALA A 186 4.28 -26.52 -9.89
N ASP A 187 5.51 -27.02 -9.94
CA ASP A 187 6.38 -27.22 -8.78
C ASP A 187 6.85 -25.87 -8.17
N PRO A 188 7.30 -25.87 -6.89
CA PRO A 188 7.81 -24.65 -6.27
C PRO A 188 8.94 -23.99 -7.07
N VAL A 189 8.90 -22.66 -7.16
CA VAL A 189 9.91 -21.86 -7.86
C VAL A 189 10.75 -21.04 -6.88
N PRO A 190 12.02 -20.75 -7.19
CA PRO A 190 12.84 -19.85 -6.39
C PRO A 190 12.22 -18.46 -6.30
N VAL A 191 12.27 -17.87 -5.10
CA VAL A 191 11.82 -16.49 -4.83
C VAL A 191 12.83 -15.78 -3.92
N PRO A 192 13.02 -14.46 -4.07
CA PRO A 192 13.86 -13.70 -3.16
C PRO A 192 13.24 -13.65 -1.76
N ALA A 193 14.08 -13.42 -0.76
CA ALA A 193 13.66 -13.38 0.65
C ALA A 193 12.52 -12.38 0.87
N GLU A 194 12.57 -11.20 0.24
CA GLU A 194 11.56 -10.17 0.38
C GLU A 194 10.19 -10.59 -0.18
N LEU A 195 10.16 -11.32 -1.30
CA LEU A 195 8.89 -11.85 -1.81
C LEU A 195 8.34 -12.92 -0.85
N ALA A 196 9.19 -13.79 -0.32
CA ALA A 196 8.79 -14.77 0.68
C ALA A 196 8.23 -14.10 1.96
N GLU A 197 8.87 -13.04 2.45
CA GLU A 197 8.44 -12.25 3.61
C GLU A 197 7.07 -11.61 3.37
N ILE A 198 6.86 -10.96 2.21
CA ILE A 198 5.57 -10.35 1.86
C ILE A 198 4.47 -11.41 1.78
N LEU A 199 4.72 -12.55 1.12
CA LEU A 199 3.73 -13.63 0.98
C LEU A 199 3.37 -14.27 2.33
N LEU A 200 4.36 -14.49 3.21
CA LEU A 200 4.13 -15.01 4.56
C LEU A 200 3.33 -14.01 5.41
N ARG A 201 3.62 -12.72 5.28
CA ARG A 201 2.86 -11.70 6.00
C ARG A 201 1.44 -11.58 5.48
N ALA A 202 1.26 -11.56 4.16
CA ALA A 202 -0.05 -11.57 3.51
C ALA A 202 -0.90 -12.75 4.00
N ARG A 203 -0.34 -13.96 4.03
CA ARG A 203 -1.00 -15.16 4.57
C ARG A 203 -1.43 -14.98 6.03
N SER A 204 -0.58 -14.38 6.86
CA SER A 204 -0.90 -14.13 8.28
C SER A 204 -2.07 -13.15 8.44
N VAL A 205 -2.11 -12.09 7.63
CA VAL A 205 -3.22 -11.12 7.61
C VAL A 205 -4.49 -11.77 7.07
N SER A 206 -4.40 -12.56 6.00
CA SER A 206 -5.53 -13.33 5.47
C SER A 206 -6.14 -14.26 6.51
N GLN A 207 -5.30 -14.95 7.29
CA GLN A 207 -5.79 -15.79 8.39
C GLN A 207 -6.47 -14.96 9.49
N ALA A 208 -5.85 -13.86 9.93
CA ALA A 208 -6.39 -13.00 10.99
C ALA A 208 -7.72 -12.33 10.60
N THR A 209 -7.93 -12.10 9.31
CA THR A 209 -9.12 -11.43 8.77
C THR A 209 -10.13 -12.40 8.16
N HIS A 210 -9.96 -13.70 8.37
CA HIS A 210 -10.82 -14.76 7.82
C HIS A 210 -11.02 -14.63 6.29
N GLY A 211 -9.95 -14.25 5.59
CA GLY A 211 -9.95 -14.08 4.14
C GLY A 211 -10.56 -12.78 3.63
N ARG A 212 -10.88 -11.79 4.48
CA ARG A 212 -11.26 -10.44 4.01
C ARG A 212 -10.11 -9.77 3.27
N PHE A 213 -8.88 -10.04 3.70
CA PHE A 213 -7.67 -9.77 2.92
C PHE A 213 -7.20 -11.06 2.25
N ASP A 214 -7.02 -11.08 0.94
CA ASP A 214 -6.49 -12.22 0.22
C ASP A 214 -5.72 -11.74 -1.02
N VAL A 215 -4.40 -11.92 -1.04
CA VAL A 215 -3.55 -11.50 -2.16
C VAL A 215 -3.77 -12.33 -3.43
N THR A 216 -4.47 -13.47 -3.35
CA THR A 216 -4.85 -14.26 -4.52
C THR A 216 -6.07 -13.70 -5.26
N PHE A 217 -6.67 -12.61 -4.76
CA PHE A 217 -7.76 -11.88 -5.43
C PHE A 217 -7.42 -11.51 -6.88
N HIS A 218 -6.14 -11.39 -7.22
CA HIS A 218 -5.71 -10.98 -8.55
C HIS A 218 -6.19 -11.94 -9.65
N ALA A 219 -6.49 -13.21 -9.33
CA ALA A 219 -7.10 -14.14 -10.27
C ALA A 219 -8.44 -13.63 -10.82
N VAL A 220 -9.30 -13.06 -9.97
CA VAL A 220 -10.56 -12.44 -10.37
C VAL A 220 -10.41 -10.95 -10.68
N GLY A 221 -9.48 -10.26 -10.01
CA GLY A 221 -9.23 -8.82 -10.18
C GLY A 221 -8.89 -8.43 -11.61
N ARG A 222 -8.17 -9.28 -12.35
CA ARG A 222 -7.82 -9.06 -13.77
C ARG A 222 -9.01 -9.01 -14.72
N LEU A 223 -10.18 -9.53 -14.32
CA LEU A 223 -11.41 -9.39 -15.11
C LEU A 223 -11.99 -7.98 -15.04
N TRP A 224 -11.64 -7.22 -13.99
CA TRP A 224 -12.18 -5.90 -13.74
C TRP A 224 -11.30 -4.81 -14.33
N GLN A 225 -11.94 -3.88 -15.02
CA GLN A 225 -11.27 -2.72 -15.59
C GLN A 225 -11.96 -1.44 -15.08
N PHE A 226 -11.34 -0.79 -14.10
CA PHE A 226 -11.89 0.39 -13.41
C PHE A 226 -11.69 1.69 -14.19
N THR A 227 -12.05 1.70 -15.48
CA THR A 227 -12.09 2.90 -16.32
C THR A 227 -13.54 3.25 -16.68
N HIS A 228 -13.84 4.55 -16.78
CA HIS A 228 -15.18 5.03 -17.07
C HIS A 228 -15.72 4.45 -18.39
N GLY A 229 -17.01 4.07 -18.40
CA GLY A 229 -17.68 3.49 -19.57
C GLY A 229 -17.53 1.97 -19.71
N ASN A 230 -16.76 1.32 -18.83
CA ASN A 230 -16.69 -0.14 -18.80
C ASN A 230 -17.92 -0.77 -18.18
N ARG A 231 -18.09 -2.05 -18.49
CA ARG A 231 -19.14 -2.90 -17.94
C ARG A 231 -18.52 -3.92 -16.98
N PRO A 232 -19.25 -4.35 -15.94
CA PRO A 232 -18.83 -5.49 -15.13
C PRO A 232 -18.57 -6.73 -16.02
N PRO A 233 -17.59 -7.57 -15.66
CA PRO A 233 -17.42 -8.88 -16.28
C PRO A 233 -18.68 -9.73 -16.07
N LEU A 234 -18.86 -10.74 -16.92
CA LEU A 234 -20.04 -11.61 -16.80
C LEU A 234 -19.95 -12.42 -15.51
N ALA A 235 -21.08 -12.60 -14.84
CA ALA A 235 -21.13 -13.35 -13.57
C ALA A 235 -20.55 -14.77 -13.69
N ARG A 236 -20.69 -15.41 -14.87
CA ARG A 236 -20.08 -16.71 -15.15
C ARG A 236 -18.55 -16.68 -15.16
N ASP A 237 -17.94 -15.59 -15.61
CA ASP A 237 -16.48 -15.44 -15.70
C ASP A 237 -15.91 -15.16 -14.30
N ILE A 238 -16.63 -14.38 -13.49
CA ILE A 238 -16.32 -14.19 -12.07
C ILE A 238 -16.40 -15.54 -11.33
N ALA A 239 -17.50 -16.29 -11.50
CA ALA A 239 -17.67 -17.60 -10.87
C ALA A 239 -16.60 -18.61 -11.33
N ALA A 240 -16.18 -18.54 -12.58
CA ALA A 240 -15.08 -19.33 -13.10
C ALA A 240 -13.69 -18.90 -12.59
N SER A 241 -13.54 -17.72 -11.99
CA SER A 241 -12.25 -17.26 -11.47
C SER A 241 -12.18 -17.26 -9.94
N ILE A 242 -13.32 -17.13 -9.26
CA ILE A 242 -13.37 -16.99 -7.80
C ILE A 242 -12.87 -18.22 -7.06
N HIS A 243 -12.97 -19.42 -7.66
CA HIS A 243 -12.44 -20.65 -7.06
C HIS A 243 -10.90 -20.69 -6.98
N LEU A 244 -10.22 -19.82 -7.73
CA LEU A 244 -8.77 -19.64 -7.69
C LEU A 244 -8.33 -18.65 -6.59
N VAL A 245 -9.28 -17.97 -5.94
CA VAL A 245 -9.02 -17.05 -4.83
C VAL A 245 -9.04 -17.84 -3.53
N ASP A 246 -7.85 -18.24 -3.09
CA ASP A 246 -7.65 -18.93 -1.82
C ASP A 246 -6.20 -18.77 -1.35
N TRP A 247 -5.96 -17.84 -0.42
CA TRP A 247 -4.65 -17.64 0.20
C TRP A 247 -4.04 -18.90 0.82
N ARG A 248 -4.85 -19.92 1.17
CA ARG A 248 -4.37 -21.19 1.75
C ARG A 248 -3.58 -22.01 0.73
N ASN A 249 -3.76 -21.73 -0.56
CA ASN A 249 -3.05 -22.36 -1.67
C ASN A 249 -1.73 -21.65 -2.04
N VAL A 250 -1.30 -20.67 -1.24
CA VAL A 250 0.02 -20.03 -1.34
C VAL A 250 0.97 -20.69 -0.34
N HIS A 251 1.95 -21.44 -0.85
CA HIS A 251 2.97 -22.10 -0.03
C HIS A 251 4.31 -21.40 -0.19
N VAL A 252 4.99 -21.16 0.93
CA VAL A 252 6.31 -20.53 0.97
C VAL A 252 7.21 -21.39 1.85
N ASP A 253 8.37 -21.76 1.32
CA ASP A 253 9.45 -22.41 2.05
C ASP A 253 10.60 -21.38 2.19
N PRO A 254 10.68 -20.66 3.32
CA PRO A 254 11.69 -19.62 3.51
C PRO A 254 13.10 -20.20 3.70
N ILE A 255 13.23 -21.49 4.07
CA ILE A 255 14.54 -22.14 4.24
C ILE A 255 15.13 -22.45 2.87
N ARG A 256 14.31 -22.96 1.95
CA ARG A 256 14.73 -23.24 0.56
C ARG A 256 14.67 -22.01 -0.35
N GLY A 257 14.02 -20.93 0.09
CA GLY A 257 13.82 -19.75 -0.74
C GLY A 257 12.91 -20.02 -1.93
N THR A 258 11.82 -20.77 -1.72
CA THR A 258 10.89 -21.14 -2.79
C THR A 258 9.44 -20.83 -2.43
N ALA A 259 8.61 -20.58 -3.42
CA ALA A 259 7.15 -20.45 -3.26
C ALA A 259 6.40 -21.23 -4.34
N ARG A 260 5.15 -21.61 -4.05
CA ARG A 260 4.27 -22.35 -4.95
C ARG A 260 2.83 -21.87 -4.83
N LEU A 261 2.17 -21.69 -5.97
CA LEU A 261 0.72 -21.56 -6.08
C LEU A 261 0.17 -22.92 -6.55
N THR A 262 -0.71 -23.54 -5.77
CA THR A 262 -1.04 -24.96 -5.98
C THR A 262 -1.95 -25.24 -7.17
N GLN A 263 -2.77 -24.27 -7.59
CA GLN A 263 -3.73 -24.47 -8.68
C GLN A 263 -3.31 -23.74 -9.96
N PRO A 264 -3.43 -24.37 -11.13
CA PRO A 264 -3.27 -23.69 -12.41
C PRO A 264 -4.23 -22.50 -12.53
N GLY A 265 -3.72 -21.37 -13.03
CA GLY A 265 -4.51 -20.15 -13.19
C GLY A 265 -4.62 -19.26 -11.95
N MET A 266 -4.18 -19.72 -10.76
CA MET A 266 -4.03 -18.81 -9.60
C MET A 266 -3.12 -17.65 -9.93
N GLN A 267 -3.43 -16.49 -9.37
CA GLN A 267 -2.60 -15.30 -9.49
C GLN A 267 -2.55 -14.58 -8.15
N VAL A 268 -1.37 -14.12 -7.77
CA VAL A 268 -1.14 -13.25 -6.62
C VAL A 268 -0.93 -11.82 -7.10
N GLY A 269 -1.60 -10.87 -6.45
CA GLY A 269 -1.39 -9.44 -6.60
C GLY A 269 -1.07 -8.81 -5.25
N LEU A 270 -0.07 -7.93 -5.22
CA LEU A 270 0.49 -7.38 -3.98
C LEU A 270 0.19 -5.88 -3.81
N GLY A 271 -0.73 -5.33 -4.59
CA GLY A 271 -1.06 -3.89 -4.57
C GLY A 271 -1.50 -3.33 -3.21
N ALA A 272 -2.00 -4.18 -2.31
CA ALA A 272 -2.50 -3.83 -0.98
C ALA A 272 -1.53 -4.22 0.18
N ILE A 273 -0.26 -4.47 -0.12
CA ILE A 273 0.76 -4.76 0.90
C ILE A 273 2.19 -4.37 0.49
N ALA A 274 2.51 -4.38 -0.81
CA ALA A 274 3.88 -4.18 -1.30
C ALA A 274 4.39 -2.75 -1.09
N LYS A 275 3.51 -1.75 -1.16
CA LYS A 275 3.88 -0.34 -0.93
C LYS A 275 4.28 -0.13 0.52
N GLY A 276 3.45 -0.59 1.46
CA GLY A 276 3.78 -0.63 2.88
C GLY A 276 5.13 -1.32 3.16
N TYR A 277 5.39 -2.47 2.52
CA TYR A 277 6.68 -3.16 2.66
C TYR A 277 7.86 -2.33 2.12
N ALA A 278 7.73 -1.71 0.95
CA ALA A 278 8.78 -0.86 0.39
C ALA A 278 9.09 0.34 1.30
N VAL A 279 8.05 0.95 1.89
CA VAL A 279 8.16 2.05 2.85
C VAL A 279 8.92 1.60 4.11
N ASP A 280 8.59 0.42 4.66
CA ASP A 280 9.29 -0.14 5.82
C ASP A 280 10.77 -0.38 5.53
N ARG A 281 11.10 -0.94 4.35
CA ARG A 281 12.49 -1.20 3.92
C ARG A 281 13.30 0.07 3.74
N ALA A 282 12.74 1.08 3.09
CA ALA A 282 13.36 2.39 2.94
C ALA A 282 13.61 3.07 4.29
N SER A 283 12.61 3.01 5.18
CA SER A 283 12.73 3.55 6.54
C SER A 283 13.82 2.84 7.36
N GLN A 284 13.91 1.50 7.25
CA GLN A 284 14.97 0.73 7.87
C GLN A 284 16.36 1.10 7.34
N LEU A 285 16.49 1.29 6.03
CA LEU A 285 17.75 1.71 5.39
C LEU A 285 18.22 3.06 5.96
N LEU A 286 17.33 4.06 6.04
CA LEU A 286 17.65 5.38 6.60
C LEU A 286 18.15 5.27 8.05
N ARG A 287 17.47 4.49 8.90
CA ARG A 287 17.92 4.24 10.27
C ARG A 287 19.32 3.64 10.31
N HIS A 288 19.61 2.66 9.46
CA HIS A 288 20.95 2.06 9.38
C HIS A 288 22.03 3.02 8.89
N ARG A 289 21.67 4.05 8.12
CA ARG A 289 22.57 5.15 7.71
C ARG A 289 22.69 6.27 8.75
N GLY A 290 22.10 6.11 9.93
CA GLY A 290 22.17 7.09 11.03
C GLY A 290 21.11 8.19 10.96
N PHE A 291 20.21 8.15 9.98
CA PHE A 291 19.10 9.07 9.86
C PHE A 291 17.87 8.44 10.51
N GLY A 292 17.72 8.62 11.83
CA GLY A 292 16.64 8.02 12.62
C GLY A 292 15.35 8.84 12.68
N GLN A 293 15.41 10.12 12.28
CA GLN A 293 14.30 11.07 12.32
C GLN A 293 13.82 11.38 10.90
N HIS A 294 12.81 10.67 10.42
CA HIS A 294 12.34 10.78 9.05
C HIS A 294 10.90 10.32 8.84
N ILE A 295 10.36 10.69 7.69
CA ILE A 295 9.13 10.16 7.11
C ILE A 295 9.46 9.56 5.75
N VAL A 296 8.94 8.37 5.49
CA VAL A 296 8.85 7.79 4.14
C VAL A 296 7.36 7.63 3.80
N GLU A 297 6.94 8.12 2.64
CA GLU A 297 5.57 8.00 2.15
C GLU A 297 5.55 7.49 0.71
N ALA A 298 4.66 6.54 0.40
CA ALA A 298 4.37 6.09 -0.95
C ALA A 298 2.85 6.08 -1.20
N GLY A 299 2.33 7.11 -1.88
CA GLY A 299 0.91 7.16 -2.24
C GLY A 299 -0.06 7.13 -1.06
N GLY A 300 0.31 7.71 0.08
CA GLY A 300 -0.47 7.67 1.33
C GLY A 300 -0.01 6.61 2.32
N ASP A 301 0.80 5.62 1.89
CA ASP A 301 1.40 4.66 2.80
C ASP A 301 2.59 5.29 3.50
N THR A 302 2.45 5.60 4.79
CA THR A 302 3.42 6.44 5.51
C THR A 302 4.04 5.69 6.68
N TYR A 303 5.36 5.75 6.81
CA TYR A 303 6.07 5.38 8.04
C TYR A 303 6.80 6.58 8.62
N VAL A 304 6.60 6.79 9.92
CA VAL A 304 7.25 7.83 10.70
C VAL A 304 8.29 7.20 11.63
N SER A 305 9.54 7.65 11.55
CA SER A 305 10.65 7.24 12.40
C SER A 305 11.12 8.40 13.27
N GLY A 306 11.26 8.15 14.58
CA GLY A 306 11.64 9.14 15.57
C GLY A 306 10.68 10.33 15.67
N ALA A 307 11.14 11.37 16.36
CA ALA A 307 10.50 12.68 16.41
C ALA A 307 11.08 13.60 15.30
N LYS A 308 10.43 14.74 15.04
CA LYS A 308 11.00 15.87 14.28
C LYS A 308 11.66 16.82 15.28
N GLY A 309 12.96 16.67 15.50
CA GLY A 309 13.65 17.30 16.61
C GLY A 309 13.08 16.80 17.94
N ASN A 310 12.38 17.68 18.67
CA ASN A 310 11.74 17.35 19.96
C ASN A 310 10.21 17.27 19.89
N GLN A 311 9.63 17.26 18.69
CA GLN A 311 8.18 17.23 18.48
C GLN A 311 7.79 15.99 17.67
N PRO A 312 6.63 15.36 17.94
CA PRO A 312 6.15 14.29 17.09
C PRO A 312 5.91 14.80 15.67
N TRP A 313 5.99 13.90 14.70
CA TRP A 313 5.58 14.23 13.35
C TRP A 313 4.05 14.33 13.29
N LEU A 314 3.53 15.41 12.71
CA LEU A 314 2.09 15.55 12.47
C LEU A 314 1.75 14.98 11.11
N VAL A 315 1.01 13.87 11.09
CA VAL A 315 0.53 13.25 9.85
C VAL A 315 -0.94 13.58 9.64
N GLY A 316 -1.25 14.14 8.48
CA GLY A 316 -2.61 14.58 8.13
C GLY A 316 -3.45 13.46 7.53
N ILE A 317 -4.70 13.35 7.99
CA ILE A 317 -5.76 12.54 7.39
C ILE A 317 -6.60 13.46 6.49
N LYS A 318 -6.62 13.18 5.19
CA LYS A 318 -7.35 13.98 4.20
C LYS A 318 -8.85 13.68 4.26
N SER A 319 -9.67 14.67 3.90
CA SER A 319 -11.09 14.42 3.66
C SER A 319 -11.27 13.63 2.36
N PRO A 320 -12.12 12.59 2.34
CA PRO A 320 -12.36 11.77 1.16
C PRO A 320 -12.73 12.61 -0.07
N GLY A 321 -12.02 12.39 -1.19
CA GLY A 321 -12.24 13.09 -2.44
C GLY A 321 -11.92 14.59 -2.43
N GLN A 322 -11.28 15.12 -1.38
CA GLN A 322 -10.98 16.54 -1.23
C GLN A 322 -9.52 16.76 -0.87
N LYS A 323 -8.98 17.94 -1.21
CA LYS A 323 -7.60 18.32 -0.84
C LYS A 323 -7.45 18.74 0.62
N ARG A 324 -8.55 18.93 1.37
CA ARG A 324 -8.52 19.45 2.75
C ARG A 324 -8.11 18.37 3.76
N THR A 325 -7.34 18.75 4.77
CA THR A 325 -7.01 17.91 5.93
C THR A 325 -8.17 17.91 6.92
N LEU A 326 -8.75 16.75 7.19
CA LEU A 326 -9.83 16.56 8.16
C LEU A 326 -9.30 16.50 9.60
N ALA A 327 -8.21 15.77 9.79
CA ALA A 327 -7.60 15.59 11.10
C ALA A 327 -6.09 15.41 10.97
N ALA A 328 -5.37 15.54 12.08
CA ALA A 328 -3.95 15.24 12.15
C ALA A 328 -3.65 14.38 13.39
N LEU A 329 -2.68 13.48 13.24
CA LEU A 329 -2.20 12.61 14.30
C LEU A 329 -0.72 12.91 14.59
N PRO A 330 -0.34 13.16 15.85
CA PRO A 330 1.05 13.13 16.27
C PRO A 330 1.54 11.67 16.29
N LEU A 331 2.52 11.34 15.45
CA LEU A 331 3.09 10.01 15.34
C LEU A 331 4.61 10.03 15.56
N GLU A 332 5.10 8.93 16.12
CA GLU A 332 6.51 8.63 16.30
C GLU A 332 6.66 7.09 16.26
N ASN A 333 7.60 6.60 15.44
CA ASN A 333 7.90 5.16 15.28
C ASN A 333 6.66 4.30 14.94
N ARG A 334 5.76 4.84 14.10
CA ARG A 334 4.51 4.21 13.69
C ARG A 334 4.24 4.46 12.22
N ALA A 335 3.48 3.56 11.62
CA ALA A 335 2.97 3.73 10.27
C ALA A 335 1.51 4.16 10.29
N ILE A 336 1.09 4.88 9.24
CA ILE A 336 -0.30 5.14 8.93
C ILE A 336 -0.52 4.96 7.43
N VAL A 337 -1.53 4.18 7.07
CA VAL A 337 -1.90 3.92 5.67
C VAL A 337 -3.40 4.13 5.52
N THR A 338 -3.83 4.72 4.41
CA THR A 338 -5.25 5.00 4.15
C THR A 338 -5.73 4.27 2.90
N SER A 339 -6.77 3.46 3.03
CA SER A 339 -7.50 2.87 1.92
C SER A 339 -8.79 3.66 1.68
N GLY A 340 -9.06 4.05 0.43
CA GLY A 340 -10.16 4.93 0.06
C GLY A 340 -11.00 4.39 -1.08
N THR A 341 -12.33 4.44 -0.95
CA THR A 341 -13.27 4.02 -2.00
C THR A 341 -13.54 5.11 -3.04
N TYR A 342 -13.00 6.32 -2.83
CA TYR A 342 -13.17 7.48 -3.71
C TYR A 342 -12.07 7.63 -4.77
N GLU A 343 -10.97 6.88 -4.68
CA GLU A 343 -9.81 7.09 -5.56
C GLU A 343 -10.00 6.53 -6.96
N ARG A 344 -10.52 5.31 -7.07
CA ARG A 344 -10.77 4.60 -8.33
C ARG A 344 -12.06 3.83 -8.24
N TYR A 345 -13.00 4.16 -9.11
CA TYR A 345 -14.30 3.50 -9.26
C TYR A 345 -14.84 3.73 -10.69
N PHE A 346 -15.87 2.97 -11.08
CA PHE A 346 -16.66 3.25 -12.29
C PHE A 346 -18.15 3.10 -11.99
N GLU A 347 -18.99 3.78 -12.78
CA GLU A 347 -20.44 3.69 -12.68
C GLU A 347 -20.99 2.78 -13.79
N TYR A 348 -21.89 1.86 -13.43
CA TYR A 348 -22.65 1.06 -14.38
C TYR A 348 -24.07 0.80 -13.84
N GLU A 349 -25.07 1.14 -14.66
CA GLU A 349 -26.50 1.02 -14.31
C GLU A 349 -26.87 1.70 -12.97
N GLY A 350 -26.30 2.88 -12.70
CA GLY A 350 -26.57 3.67 -11.50
C GLY A 350 -25.91 3.14 -10.22
N ARG A 351 -24.98 2.18 -10.32
CA ARG A 351 -24.17 1.66 -9.21
C ARG A 351 -22.71 2.02 -9.43
N GLU A 352 -22.04 2.47 -8.36
CA GLU A 352 -20.61 2.80 -8.36
C GLU A 352 -19.80 1.65 -7.75
N TYR A 353 -18.94 1.03 -8.58
CA TYR A 353 -18.08 -0.10 -8.22
C TYR A 353 -16.65 0.38 -7.96
N THR A 354 -16.15 0.16 -6.75
CA THR A 354 -14.81 0.59 -6.33
C THR A 354 -13.72 -0.38 -6.82
N HIS A 355 -12.46 0.05 -6.88
CA HIS A 355 -11.35 -0.84 -7.22
C HIS A 355 -11.02 -1.90 -6.15
N ILE A 356 -11.67 -1.86 -4.99
CA ILE A 356 -11.48 -2.82 -3.90
C ILE A 356 -12.51 -3.93 -4.05
N LEU A 357 -12.05 -5.16 -4.22
CA LEU A 357 -12.91 -6.34 -4.37
C LEU A 357 -13.07 -7.06 -3.02
N ASP A 358 -14.25 -7.62 -2.76
CA ASP A 358 -14.39 -8.65 -1.74
C ASP A 358 -13.89 -9.99 -2.33
N PRO A 359 -12.76 -10.54 -1.84
CA PRO A 359 -12.16 -11.75 -2.39
C PRO A 359 -13.05 -13.00 -2.24
N ARG A 360 -14.10 -12.95 -1.41
CA ARG A 360 -15.04 -14.07 -1.24
C ARG A 360 -16.10 -14.11 -2.34
N THR A 361 -16.37 -12.97 -2.96
CA THR A 361 -17.43 -12.85 -3.98
C THR A 361 -16.86 -12.54 -5.36
N GLY A 362 -15.67 -11.94 -5.42
CA GLY A 362 -15.06 -11.44 -6.66
C GLY A 362 -15.69 -10.15 -7.17
N TRP A 363 -16.63 -9.56 -6.41
CA TRP A 363 -17.27 -8.31 -6.73
C TRP A 363 -16.60 -7.14 -6.01
N PRO A 364 -16.45 -5.99 -6.69
CA PRO A 364 -16.18 -4.71 -6.08
C PRO A 364 -17.11 -4.37 -4.95
N LEU A 365 -16.59 -3.67 -3.94
CA LEU A 365 -17.42 -3.01 -2.96
C LEU A 365 -18.24 -1.91 -3.64
N GLU A 366 -19.52 -1.79 -3.26
CA GLU A 366 -20.38 -0.69 -3.68
C GLU A 366 -20.08 0.56 -2.87
N ARG A 367 -19.80 1.68 -3.55
CA ARG A 367 -19.37 2.92 -2.87
C ARG A 367 -20.41 3.44 -1.87
N ALA A 368 -21.70 3.32 -2.19
CA ALA A 368 -22.79 3.85 -1.37
C ALA A 368 -22.92 3.16 0.01
N SER A 369 -22.43 1.92 0.14
CA SER A 369 -22.53 1.11 1.36
C SER A 369 -21.17 0.84 2.03
N SER A 370 -20.09 1.36 1.47
CA SER A 370 -18.73 1.14 1.95
C SER A 370 -18.17 2.37 2.65
N PRO A 371 -17.22 2.21 3.60
CA PRO A 371 -16.53 3.37 4.16
C PRO A 371 -15.87 4.19 3.05
N GLN A 372 -15.95 5.51 3.16
CA GLN A 372 -15.29 6.42 2.23
C GLN A 372 -13.77 6.32 2.38
N SER A 373 -13.29 6.21 3.63
CA SER A 373 -11.88 5.98 3.91
C SER A 373 -11.67 5.19 5.20
N VAL A 374 -10.60 4.42 5.23
CA VAL A 374 -10.10 3.73 6.41
C VAL A 374 -8.61 4.02 6.54
N SER A 375 -8.23 4.76 7.58
CA SER A 375 -6.83 5.01 7.94
C SER A 375 -6.45 4.11 9.11
N ILE A 376 -5.43 3.26 8.93
CA ILE A 376 -4.93 2.34 9.96
C ILE A 376 -3.57 2.79 10.44
N VAL A 377 -3.39 2.85 11.76
CA VAL A 377 -2.10 3.10 12.40
C VAL A 377 -1.57 1.79 12.97
N ALA A 378 -0.38 1.37 12.54
CA ALA A 378 0.24 0.11 12.96
C ALA A 378 1.74 0.30 13.28
N ASN A 379 2.40 -0.77 13.71
CA ASN A 379 3.84 -0.76 13.97
C ASN A 379 4.68 -0.74 12.68
N THR A 380 4.12 -1.22 11.57
CA THR A 380 4.76 -1.29 10.25
C THR A 380 3.79 -0.81 9.18
N ALA A 381 4.31 -0.23 8.10
CA ALA A 381 3.50 0.20 6.97
C ALA A 381 2.94 -1.01 6.20
N THR A 382 3.66 -2.13 6.18
CA THR A 382 3.19 -3.41 5.65
C THR A 382 1.86 -3.83 6.29
N ASP A 383 1.77 -3.74 7.62
CA ASP A 383 0.55 -4.12 8.35
C ASP A 383 -0.56 -3.12 8.14
N ALA A 384 -0.24 -1.83 8.22
CA ALA A 384 -1.22 -0.78 8.02
C ALA A 384 -1.86 -0.86 6.61
N ASP A 385 -1.09 -1.13 5.54
CA ASP A 385 -1.60 -1.26 4.16
C ASP A 385 -2.55 -2.46 4.02
N ALA A 386 -2.13 -3.63 4.51
CA ALA A 386 -2.92 -4.85 4.44
C ALA A 386 -4.21 -4.76 5.27
N PHE A 387 -4.13 -4.25 6.50
CA PHE A 387 -5.31 -4.11 7.36
C PHE A 387 -6.23 -2.96 6.93
N ALA A 388 -5.72 -1.87 6.35
CA ALA A 388 -6.58 -0.81 5.80
C ALA A 388 -7.49 -1.36 4.70
N THR A 389 -6.95 -2.20 3.83
CA THR A 389 -7.73 -2.90 2.81
C THR A 389 -8.72 -3.90 3.43
N ALA A 390 -8.27 -4.73 4.36
CA ALA A 390 -9.13 -5.73 5.01
C ALA A 390 -10.33 -5.09 5.73
N ILE A 391 -10.08 -4.02 6.48
CA ILE A 391 -11.08 -3.28 7.27
C ILE A 391 -12.05 -2.52 6.35
N THR A 392 -11.56 -2.03 5.20
CA THR A 392 -12.44 -1.47 4.17
C THR A 392 -13.44 -2.52 3.65
N ILE A 393 -12.99 -3.76 3.45
CA ILE A 393 -13.84 -4.90 3.03
C ILE A 393 -14.74 -5.40 4.17
N MET A 394 -14.34 -5.27 5.43
CA MET A 394 -15.20 -5.54 6.59
C MET A 394 -16.34 -4.51 6.70
N GLY A 395 -16.07 -3.25 6.35
CA GLY A 395 -16.98 -2.12 6.54
C GLY A 395 -16.84 -1.51 7.94
N SER A 396 -17.48 -0.35 8.16
CA SER A 396 -17.17 0.51 9.31
C SER A 396 -17.40 -0.12 10.69
N GLN A 397 -18.51 -0.85 10.88
CA GLN A 397 -18.87 -1.41 12.19
C GLN A 397 -18.02 -2.63 12.56
N GLU A 398 -18.01 -3.64 11.67
CA GLU A 398 -17.19 -4.85 11.83
C GLU A 398 -15.70 -4.48 11.89
N GLY A 399 -15.28 -3.56 11.04
CA GLY A 399 -13.92 -3.06 10.98
C GLY A 399 -13.44 -2.38 12.26
N MET A 400 -14.27 -1.49 12.85
CA MET A 400 -13.92 -0.87 14.13
C MET A 400 -13.89 -1.89 15.27
N ALA A 401 -14.85 -2.83 15.31
CA ALA A 401 -14.84 -3.90 16.31
C ALA A 401 -13.56 -4.76 16.21
N PHE A 402 -13.14 -5.11 14.99
CA PHE A 402 -11.89 -5.83 14.75
C PHE A 402 -10.65 -5.07 15.26
N VAL A 403 -10.64 -3.74 15.15
CA VAL A 403 -9.55 -2.90 15.65
C VAL A 403 -9.54 -2.84 17.17
N GLU A 404 -10.69 -2.64 17.82
CA GLU A 404 -10.80 -2.54 19.29
C GLU A 404 -10.44 -3.84 20.02
N GLU A 405 -10.51 -5.00 19.35
CA GLU A 405 -10.06 -6.29 19.89
C GLU A 405 -8.54 -6.46 19.88
N ARG A 406 -7.80 -5.48 19.37
CA ARG A 406 -6.36 -5.57 19.11
C ARG A 406 -5.61 -4.43 19.77
N THR A 407 -4.36 -4.71 20.14
CA THR A 407 -3.45 -3.72 20.74
C THR A 407 -2.40 -3.21 19.76
N ASP A 408 -2.30 -3.82 18.58
CA ASP A 408 -1.30 -3.51 17.55
C ASP A 408 -1.84 -2.62 16.42
N LEU A 409 -3.14 -2.35 16.40
CA LEU A 409 -3.83 -1.53 15.40
C LEU A 409 -4.63 -0.43 16.06
N GLU A 410 -4.72 0.70 15.37
CA GLU A 410 -5.67 1.75 15.64
C GLU A 410 -6.28 2.23 14.33
N ALA A 411 -7.45 2.87 14.36
CA ALA A 411 -8.16 3.25 13.16
C ALA A 411 -8.88 4.59 13.24
N VAL A 412 -8.92 5.28 12.09
CA VAL A 412 -9.84 6.36 11.80
C VAL A 412 -10.65 5.96 10.57
N ILE A 413 -11.96 5.84 10.71
CA ILE A 413 -12.88 5.43 9.64
C ILE A 413 -13.83 6.59 9.33
N ILE A 414 -13.99 6.88 8.05
CA ILE A 414 -15.03 7.78 7.56
C ILE A 414 -16.06 6.90 6.85
N ASP A 415 -17.26 6.79 7.43
CA ASP A 415 -18.31 5.92 6.89
C ASP A 415 -18.93 6.46 5.60
N SER A 416 -19.84 5.69 4.98
CA SER A 416 -20.50 6.08 3.73
C SER A 416 -21.27 7.39 3.83
N ALA A 417 -21.73 7.76 5.03
CA ALA A 417 -22.44 9.00 5.33
C ALA A 417 -21.48 10.17 5.69
N GLY A 418 -20.16 9.97 5.62
CA GLY A 418 -19.16 10.98 5.95
C GLY A 418 -18.94 11.18 7.45
N ARG A 419 -19.45 10.29 8.31
CA ARG A 419 -19.24 10.39 9.76
C ARG A 419 -17.89 9.77 10.14
N LEU A 420 -17.20 10.46 11.04
CA LEU A 420 -15.91 10.06 11.56
C LEU A 420 -16.08 9.12 12.76
N ALA A 421 -15.47 7.93 12.70
CA ALA A 421 -15.31 7.00 13.80
C ALA A 421 -13.82 6.82 14.09
N VAL A 422 -13.44 6.77 15.37
CA VAL A 422 -12.04 6.77 15.83
C VAL A 422 -11.89 5.73 16.92
N SER A 423 -10.87 4.87 16.80
CA SER A 423 -10.58 3.86 17.81
C SER A 423 -10.18 4.50 19.13
N SER A 424 -10.44 3.78 20.23
CA SER A 424 -10.27 4.27 21.60
C SER A 424 -8.85 4.80 21.89
N GLY A 425 -7.81 4.19 21.33
CA GLY A 425 -6.43 4.62 21.52
C GLY A 425 -6.05 5.92 20.79
N LEU A 426 -6.77 6.31 19.74
CA LEU A 426 -6.50 7.56 19.00
C LEU A 426 -7.36 8.74 19.45
N GLN A 427 -8.49 8.50 20.11
CA GLN A 427 -9.38 9.58 20.59
C GLN A 427 -8.66 10.67 21.40
N PRO A 428 -7.71 10.38 22.31
CA PRO A 428 -7.06 11.41 23.10
C PRO A 428 -6.08 12.28 22.31
N VAL A 429 -5.59 11.80 21.16
CA VAL A 429 -4.49 12.43 20.41
C VAL A 429 -4.91 12.98 19.05
N LEU A 430 -6.09 12.60 18.55
CA LEU A 430 -6.60 13.06 17.26
C LEU A 430 -6.93 14.56 17.31
N ARG A 431 -6.31 15.32 16.40
CA ARG A 431 -6.58 16.75 16.24
C ARG A 431 -7.50 16.95 15.04
N VAL A 432 -8.81 17.10 15.29
CA VAL A 432 -9.79 17.35 14.23
C VAL A 432 -9.74 18.82 13.80
N THR A 433 -9.62 19.08 12.50
CA THR A 433 -9.73 20.43 11.95
C THR A 433 -11.18 20.89 12.08
N PRO A 434 -11.48 22.02 12.74
CA PRO A 434 -12.84 22.54 12.81
C PRO A 434 -13.40 22.76 11.40
N THR A 435 -14.50 22.10 11.06
CA THR A 435 -15.26 22.45 9.86
C THR A 435 -15.97 23.76 10.15
N GLY A 436 -15.53 24.86 9.53
CA GLY A 436 -16.28 26.11 9.52
C GLY A 436 -17.72 25.81 9.08
N ARG A 437 -18.69 26.24 9.89
CA ARG A 437 -20.12 26.20 9.54
C ARG A 437 -20.41 27.16 8.40
#